data_AF-A0A381WFD9-F1
#
_entry.id   AF-A0A381WFD9-F1
#
_cell.length_a   1.000
_cell.length_b   1.000
_cell.length_c   1.000
_cell.angle_alpha   90.00
_cell.angle_beta   90.00
_cell.angle_gamma   90.00
#
_symmetry.space_group_name_H-M   'P 1'
#
loop_
_entity.id
_entity.type
_entity.pdbx_description
1 polymer ?
#
loop_
_entity_poly.entity_id
_entity_poly.type
_entity_poly.pdbx_seq_one_letter_code
_entity_poly.pdbx_strand_id
1 'polypeptide(L)'
;MKQNRTLLIAMNAYQKKALILSLFVTVMLTIWGCSSGLESASRGDGENKGEEWYEKMNYGPYLTATYEVAPGNFAYKGVAIRLDEGDGGLAKGNRFIVYDTDLLRVAASWGGEGFVNWTNIAFDGSHTTHMSIVGDLIFTTPKGPGWA
;
A
#
# COMPACT_ATOMS: atom_id res chain seq x y z
N MET A 1 13.16 32.29 31.63
CA MET A 1 13.33 30.85 31.96
C MET A 1 13.55 30.54 33.46
N LYS A 2 13.13 31.38 34.42
CA LYS A 2 13.32 31.10 35.88
C LYS A 2 12.08 30.54 36.59
N GLN A 3 10.89 30.62 35.98
CA GLN A 3 9.62 30.29 36.65
C GLN A 3 9.27 28.79 36.64
N ASN A 4 9.79 28.03 35.68
CA ASN A 4 9.45 26.61 35.52
C ASN A 4 10.23 25.67 36.47
N ARG A 5 11.32 26.15 37.08
CA ARG A 5 12.13 25.34 38.00
C ARG A 5 11.55 25.29 39.43
N THR A 6 10.74 26.27 39.82
CA THR A 6 10.19 26.37 41.17
C THR A 6 9.02 25.40 41.40
N LEU A 7 8.20 25.15 40.37
CA LEU A 7 7.01 24.31 40.48
C LEU A 7 7.32 22.83 40.75
N LEU A 8 8.36 22.26 40.10
CA LEU A 8 8.75 20.86 40.33
C LEU A 8 9.29 20.58 41.74
N ILE A 9 9.84 21.59 42.41
CA ILE A 9 10.42 21.43 43.76
C ILE A 9 9.31 21.47 44.82
N ALA A 10 8.26 22.26 44.61
CA ALA A 10 7.12 22.41 45.53
C ALA A 10 6.09 21.26 45.45
N MET A 11 6.17 20.39 44.44
CA MET A 11 5.23 19.29 44.26
C MET A 11 5.56 18.09 45.16
N ASN A 12 4.55 17.58 45.86
CA ASN A 12 4.68 16.35 46.63
C ASN A 12 4.83 15.11 45.71
N ALA A 13 5.22 13.97 46.29
CA ALA A 13 5.51 12.76 45.54
C ALA A 13 4.33 12.25 44.69
N TYR A 14 3.09 12.45 45.15
CA TYR A 14 1.89 12.06 44.42
C TYR A 14 1.66 12.93 43.18
N GLN A 15 1.80 14.25 43.33
CA GLN A 15 1.67 15.20 42.22
C GLN A 15 2.73 14.96 41.13
N LYS A 16 3.95 14.57 41.52
CA LYS A 16 5.01 14.17 40.57
C LYS A 16 4.65 12.90 39.80
N LYS A 17 4.14 11.88 40.49
CA LYS A 17 3.69 10.62 39.86
C LYS A 17 2.53 10.86 38.90
N ALA A 18 1.55 11.68 39.28
CA ALA A 18 0.42 12.03 38.43
C ALA A 18 0.84 12.81 37.19
N LEU A 19 1.80 13.74 37.30
CA LEU A 19 2.35 14.49 36.17
C LEU A 19 3.14 13.59 35.22
N ILE A 20 3.96 12.68 35.75
CA ILE A 20 4.73 11.73 34.91
C ILE A 20 3.78 10.78 34.18
N LEU A 21 2.75 10.29 34.88
CA LEU A 21 1.75 9.40 34.30
C LEU A 21 0.93 10.11 33.21
N SER A 22 0.52 11.36 33.42
CA SER A 22 -0.22 12.13 32.41
C SER A 22 0.65 12.49 31.19
N LEU A 23 1.95 12.74 31.39
CA LEU A 23 2.88 12.93 30.29
C LEU A 23 3.05 11.63 29.47
N PHE A 24 3.16 10.48 30.13
CA PHE A 24 3.28 9.18 29.47
C PHE A 24 2.03 8.82 28.65
N VAL A 25 0.83 9.06 29.20
CA VAL A 25 -0.43 8.83 28.50
C VAL A 25 -0.57 9.76 27.30
N THR A 26 -0.21 11.04 27.44
CA THR A 26 -0.23 12.00 26.32
C THR A 26 0.74 11.61 25.21
N VAL A 27 1.97 11.19 25.56
CA VAL A 27 2.96 10.73 24.57
C VAL A 27 2.48 9.46 23.85
N MET A 28 1.91 8.50 24.57
CA MET A 28 1.30 7.30 23.96
C MET A 28 0.14 7.63 23.03
N LEU A 29 -0.74 8.58 23.39
CA LEU A 29 -1.83 9.04 22.51
C LEU A 29 -1.29 9.74 21.25
N THR A 30 -0.21 10.51 21.34
CA THR A 30 0.38 11.18 20.16
C THR A 30 1.12 10.23 19.23
N ILE A 31 1.74 9.17 19.76
CA ILE A 31 2.45 8.16 18.96
C ILE A 31 1.44 7.23 18.28
N TRP A 32 0.36 6.84 18.96
CA TRP A 32 -0.67 5.99 18.35
C TRP A 32 -1.59 6.76 17.39
N GLY A 33 -1.80 8.05 17.65
CA GLY A 33 -2.60 8.92 16.79
C GLY A 33 -1.95 9.31 15.46
N CYS A 34 -0.68 9.00 15.24
CA CYS A 34 0.06 9.41 14.03
C CYS A 34 0.28 8.26 13.02
N SER A 35 -0.08 7.00 13.33
CA SER A 35 0.08 5.89 12.38
C SER A 35 -1.09 5.70 11.40
N SER A 36 -2.14 6.54 11.45
CA SER A 36 -3.26 6.48 10.50
C SER A 36 -3.01 7.26 9.20
N GLY A 37 -1.76 7.67 8.94
CA GLY A 37 -1.38 8.48 7.79
C GLY A 37 -0.19 7.91 7.03
N LEU A 38 -0.29 6.68 6.53
CA LEU A 38 0.34 6.18 5.29
C LEU A 38 -0.04 4.71 5.03
N GLU A 39 -1.33 4.37 5.14
CA GLU A 39 -1.82 3.12 4.56
C GLU A 39 -2.18 3.44 3.11
N SER A 40 -1.51 2.75 2.18
CA SER A 40 -1.69 2.91 0.73
C SER A 40 -3.17 2.86 0.35
N ALA A 41 -3.51 3.63 -0.69
CA ALA A 41 -4.86 3.77 -1.20
C ALA A 41 -5.66 2.46 -1.25
N SER A 42 -6.91 2.60 -0.79
CA SER A 42 -8.06 1.68 -0.82
C SER A 42 -7.92 0.35 -0.06
N ARG A 43 -8.25 0.39 1.24
CA ARG A 43 -9.14 -0.63 1.79
C ARG A 43 -10.56 -0.26 1.37
N GLY A 44 -11.09 -0.97 0.38
CA GLY A 44 -12.52 -0.93 0.06
C GLY A 44 -13.33 -1.18 1.34
N ASP A 45 -14.38 -0.39 1.49
CA ASP A 45 -15.41 -0.57 2.50
C ASP A 45 -15.99 -1.98 2.41
N GLY A 46 -15.98 -2.70 3.54
CA GLY A 46 -16.38 -4.11 3.68
C GLY A 46 -17.87 -4.38 3.51
N GLU A 47 -18.47 -3.93 2.41
CA GLU A 47 -19.74 -4.42 1.91
C GLU A 47 -19.47 -5.56 0.92
N ASN A 48 -20.21 -6.67 0.98
CA ASN A 48 -20.13 -7.76 0.01
C ASN A 48 -20.62 -7.28 -1.36
N LYS A 49 -19.83 -6.43 -2.04
CA LYS A 49 -20.02 -6.12 -3.45
C LYS A 49 -19.57 -7.37 -4.20
N GLY A 50 -20.52 -8.02 -4.88
CA GLY A 50 -20.17 -9.11 -5.78
C GLY A 50 -19.14 -8.64 -6.81
N GLU A 51 -18.41 -9.58 -7.42
CA GLU A 51 -17.29 -9.23 -8.32
C GLU A 51 -17.67 -8.11 -9.31
N GLU A 52 -16.80 -7.12 -9.45
CA GLU A 52 -16.99 -6.02 -10.38
C GLU A 52 -16.79 -6.48 -11.83
N TRP A 53 -17.24 -5.69 -12.81
CA TRP A 53 -17.14 -6.10 -14.22
C TRP A 53 -15.70 -6.39 -14.64
N TYR A 54 -14.73 -5.59 -14.15
CA TYR A 54 -13.31 -5.77 -14.44
C TYR A 54 -12.72 -7.02 -13.79
N GLU A 55 -13.29 -7.53 -12.69
CA GLU A 55 -12.84 -8.79 -12.06
C GLU A 55 -13.34 -10.04 -12.78
N LYS A 56 -14.38 -9.87 -13.62
CA LYS A 56 -15.00 -10.94 -14.42
C LYS A 56 -14.39 -11.08 -15.82
N MET A 57 -13.70 -10.04 -16.29
CA MET A 57 -13.16 -10.02 -17.64
C MET A 57 -11.94 -10.92 -17.79
N ASN A 58 -11.84 -11.60 -18.93
CA ASN A 58 -10.63 -12.31 -19.33
C ASN A 58 -9.75 -11.39 -20.18
N TYR A 59 -8.75 -10.76 -19.56
CA TYR A 59 -7.77 -9.91 -20.25
C TYR A 59 -6.70 -10.69 -21.01
N GLY A 60 -6.75 -12.02 -21.02
CA GLY A 60 -5.65 -12.86 -21.46
C GLY A 60 -4.51 -12.87 -20.43
N PRO A 61 -3.29 -13.26 -20.84
CA PRO A 61 -2.18 -13.44 -19.91
C PRO A 61 -1.43 -12.14 -19.58
N TYR A 62 -1.73 -11.02 -20.26
CA TYR A 62 -1.06 -9.74 -20.07
C TYR A 62 -2.02 -8.55 -20.01
N LEU A 63 -1.72 -7.59 -19.14
CA LEU A 63 -2.43 -6.31 -19.02
C LEU A 63 -1.41 -5.19 -18.87
N THR A 64 -1.57 -4.15 -19.68
CA THR A 64 -0.70 -2.96 -19.63
C THR A 64 -1.39 -1.85 -18.88
N ALA A 65 -0.72 -1.30 -17.87
CA ALA A 65 -1.20 -0.17 -17.08
C ALA A 65 -0.11 0.43 -16.19
N THR A 66 -0.49 1.43 -15.39
CA THR A 66 0.32 1.91 -14.27
C THR A 66 0.08 1.04 -13.04
N TYR A 67 1.17 0.50 -12.48
CA TYR A 67 1.16 -0.29 -11.26
C TYR A 67 2.01 0.36 -10.18
N GLU A 68 1.46 0.57 -9.00
CA GLU A 68 2.23 0.80 -7.77
C GLU A 68 2.62 -0.56 -7.19
N VAL A 69 3.91 -0.89 -7.29
CA VAL A 69 4.43 -2.20 -6.87
C VAL A 69 4.94 -2.22 -5.42
N ALA A 70 5.17 -1.04 -4.86
CA ALA A 70 5.43 -0.77 -3.45
C ALA A 70 5.21 0.74 -3.21
N PRO A 71 5.06 1.21 -1.96
CA PRO A 71 4.83 2.63 -1.68
C PRO A 71 5.84 3.54 -2.38
N GLY A 72 5.36 4.37 -3.32
CA GLY A 72 6.19 5.29 -4.09
C GLY A 72 7.02 4.65 -5.23
N ASN A 73 6.88 3.35 -5.46
CA ASN A 73 7.57 2.59 -6.49
C ASN A 73 6.59 2.20 -7.60
N PHE A 74 6.68 2.88 -8.73
CA PHE A 74 5.74 2.76 -9.84
C PHE A 74 6.38 2.12 -11.07
N ALA A 75 5.59 1.32 -11.76
CA ALA A 75 5.78 0.94 -13.16
C ALA A 75 4.73 1.68 -14.00
N TYR A 76 5.09 2.83 -14.58
CA TYR A 76 4.15 3.68 -15.33
C TYR A 76 3.72 3.08 -16.67
N LYS A 77 4.57 2.24 -17.25
CA LYS A 77 4.27 1.49 -18.48
C LYS A 77 4.49 0.00 -18.20
N GLY A 78 3.85 -0.47 -17.13
CA GLY A 78 3.97 -1.85 -16.68
C GLY A 78 3.15 -2.78 -17.57
N VAL A 79 3.76 -3.89 -17.96
CA VAL A 79 3.11 -5.05 -18.55
C VAL A 79 3.08 -6.13 -17.48
N ALA A 80 1.93 -6.31 -16.83
CA ALA A 80 1.71 -7.41 -15.92
C ALA A 80 1.47 -8.69 -16.71
N ILE A 81 2.05 -9.80 -16.26
CA ILE A 81 2.04 -11.10 -16.93
C ILE A 81 1.67 -12.17 -15.91
N ARG A 82 0.68 -13.01 -16.25
CA ARG A 82 0.30 -14.19 -15.45
C ARG A 82 1.30 -15.32 -15.70
N LEU A 83 1.73 -15.99 -14.63
CA LEU A 83 2.75 -17.05 -14.65
C LEU A 83 2.18 -18.44 -14.32
N ASP A 84 1.02 -18.51 -13.68
CA ASP A 84 0.33 -19.77 -13.40
C ASP A 84 -0.61 -20.19 -14.53
N GLU A 85 -0.81 -21.49 -14.69
CA GLU A 85 -1.76 -22.06 -15.65
C GLU A 85 -3.22 -21.89 -15.19
N GLY A 86 -4.14 -21.87 -16.15
CA GLY A 86 -5.58 -21.90 -15.90
C GLY A 86 -6.37 -20.93 -16.77
N ASP A 87 -7.69 -21.11 -16.77
CA ASP A 87 -8.60 -20.24 -17.50
C ASP A 87 -8.82 -18.89 -16.81
N GLY A 88 -9.51 -17.97 -17.49
CA GLY A 88 -9.93 -16.68 -16.93
C GLY A 88 -8.88 -15.56 -16.98
N GLY A 89 -7.69 -15.81 -17.55
CA GLY A 89 -6.66 -14.78 -17.77
C GLY A 89 -6.12 -14.18 -16.46
N LEU A 90 -5.55 -12.98 -16.53
CA LEU A 90 -4.95 -12.31 -15.36
C LEU A 90 -5.88 -12.20 -14.17
N ALA A 91 -7.15 -11.85 -14.39
CA ALA A 91 -8.12 -11.63 -13.32
C ALA A 91 -8.36 -12.88 -12.44
N LYS A 92 -8.11 -14.08 -12.97
CA LYS A 92 -8.27 -15.37 -12.26
C LYS A 92 -6.94 -16.10 -12.00
N GLY A 93 -5.81 -15.43 -12.19
CA GLY A 93 -4.48 -15.97 -11.88
C GLY A 93 -4.10 -15.87 -10.40
N ASN A 94 -2.94 -16.42 -10.06
CA ASN A 94 -2.38 -16.33 -8.71
C ASN A 94 -0.85 -16.18 -8.65
N ARG A 95 -0.16 -16.09 -9.78
CA ARG A 95 1.28 -15.78 -9.86
C ARG A 95 1.52 -14.76 -10.96
N PHE A 96 2.22 -13.69 -10.63
CA PHE A 96 2.36 -12.55 -11.52
C PHE A 96 3.76 -11.95 -11.48
N ILE A 97 4.12 -11.31 -12.59
CA ILE A 97 5.29 -10.46 -12.72
C ILE A 97 4.88 -9.22 -13.48
N VAL A 98 5.49 -8.07 -13.20
CA VAL A 98 5.28 -6.84 -13.97
C VAL A 98 6.61 -6.33 -14.51
N TYR A 99 6.67 -6.20 -15.83
CA TYR A 99 7.81 -5.62 -16.54
C TYR A 99 7.50 -4.16 -16.88
N ASP A 100 8.30 -3.23 -16.36
CA ASP A 100 8.19 -1.82 -16.66
C ASP A 100 8.97 -1.51 -17.94
N THR A 101 8.23 -1.20 -19.00
CA THR A 101 8.81 -0.92 -20.31
C THR A 101 9.46 0.45 -20.41
N ASP A 102 9.22 1.36 -19.45
CA ASP A 102 9.84 2.67 -19.42
C ASP A 102 11.27 2.61 -18.85
N LEU A 103 11.43 1.90 -17.74
CA LEU A 103 12.71 1.71 -17.05
C LEU A 103 13.46 0.44 -17.48
N LEU A 104 12.84 -0.38 -18.33
CA LEU A 104 13.35 -1.68 -18.78
C LEU A 104 13.78 -2.57 -17.61
N ARG A 105 12.88 -2.71 -16.62
CA ARG A 105 13.11 -3.51 -15.41
C ARG A 105 11.95 -4.44 -15.15
N VAL A 106 12.23 -5.57 -14.52
CA VAL A 106 11.19 -6.30 -13.79
C VAL A 106 10.90 -5.53 -12.51
N ALA A 107 9.76 -4.85 -12.43
CA ALA A 107 9.45 -3.98 -11.30
C ALA A 107 9.06 -4.77 -10.05
N ALA A 108 8.30 -5.85 -10.20
CA ALA A 108 7.94 -6.75 -9.10
C ALA A 108 7.44 -8.12 -9.57
N SER A 109 7.39 -9.05 -8.63
CA SER A 109 6.62 -10.28 -8.73
C SER A 109 5.85 -10.52 -7.43
N TRP A 110 4.64 -11.04 -7.54
CA TRP A 110 3.77 -11.36 -6.42
C TRP A 110 2.92 -12.60 -6.73
N GLY A 111 2.34 -13.18 -5.71
CA GLY A 111 1.36 -14.25 -5.84
C GLY A 111 0.26 -14.15 -4.80
N GLY A 112 -0.67 -15.10 -4.81
CA GLY A 112 -1.79 -15.14 -3.87
C GLY A 112 -3.13 -14.94 -4.56
N GLU A 113 -4.17 -14.78 -3.76
CA GLU A 113 -5.53 -14.55 -4.26
C GLU A 113 -5.69 -13.10 -4.71
N GLY A 114 -6.28 -12.90 -5.89
CA GLY A 114 -6.47 -11.60 -6.49
C GLY A 114 -5.28 -11.13 -7.32
N PHE A 115 -5.58 -10.53 -8.48
CA PHE A 115 -4.56 -10.01 -9.37
C PHE A 115 -3.96 -8.70 -8.85
N VAL A 116 -4.78 -7.66 -8.74
CA VAL A 116 -4.42 -6.32 -8.24
C VAL A 116 -5.66 -5.70 -7.62
N ASN A 117 -5.46 -4.64 -6.85
CA ASN A 117 -6.50 -3.65 -6.62
C ASN A 117 -6.73 -2.89 -7.93
N TRP A 118 -7.97 -2.88 -8.41
CA TRP A 118 -8.36 -2.34 -9.70
C TRP A 118 -8.56 -0.82 -9.73
N THR A 119 -8.29 -0.11 -8.63
CA THR A 119 -8.46 1.35 -8.55
C THR A 119 -7.66 2.07 -9.64
N ASN A 120 -8.35 2.53 -10.67
CA ASN A 120 -7.77 3.19 -11.84
C ASN A 120 -8.90 3.75 -12.73
N ILE A 121 -8.66 4.90 -13.34
CA ILE A 121 -9.60 5.57 -14.25
C ILE A 121 -10.20 4.65 -15.33
N ALA A 122 -9.44 3.68 -15.84
CA ALA A 122 -9.90 2.76 -16.89
C ALA A 122 -10.89 1.69 -16.38
N PHE A 123 -10.96 1.46 -15.07
CA PHE A 123 -11.76 0.38 -14.48
C PHE A 123 -12.85 0.91 -13.54
N ASP A 124 -12.48 1.68 -12.52
CA ASP A 124 -13.41 2.22 -11.52
C ASP A 124 -13.73 3.71 -11.71
N GLY A 125 -13.12 4.35 -12.72
CA GLY A 125 -13.33 5.77 -13.04
C GLY A 125 -12.65 6.74 -12.07
N SER A 126 -11.89 6.25 -11.08
CA SER A 126 -11.19 7.11 -10.14
C SER A 126 -10.03 7.86 -10.81
N HIS A 127 -9.94 9.18 -10.55
CA HIS A 127 -8.90 10.02 -11.13
C HIS A 127 -7.66 10.07 -10.23
N THR A 128 -6.48 10.18 -10.85
CA THR A 128 -5.19 10.31 -10.14
C THR A 128 -4.85 9.09 -9.28
N THR A 129 -5.43 7.94 -9.60
CA THR A 129 -5.20 6.65 -8.94
C THR A 129 -4.49 5.67 -9.86
N HIS A 130 -4.04 4.56 -9.29
CA HIS A 130 -3.27 3.52 -9.96
C HIS A 130 -3.55 2.17 -9.31
N MET A 131 -3.45 1.11 -10.11
CA MET A 131 -3.58 -0.25 -9.60
C MET A 131 -2.42 -0.55 -8.65
N SER A 132 -2.70 -1.32 -7.59
CA SER A 132 -1.70 -1.72 -6.60
C SER A 132 -1.76 -3.21 -6.33
N ILE A 133 -0.65 -3.78 -5.85
CA ILE A 133 -0.56 -5.21 -5.54
C ILE A 133 -1.39 -5.53 -4.28
N VAL A 134 -2.23 -6.57 -4.35
CA VAL A 134 -3.03 -7.08 -3.21
C VAL A 134 -2.54 -8.41 -2.65
N GLY A 135 -1.67 -9.11 -3.38
CA GLY A 135 -1.13 -10.40 -2.98
C GLY A 135 0.19 -10.32 -2.21
N ASP A 136 0.77 -11.50 -1.95
CA ASP A 136 2.06 -11.66 -1.31
C ASP A 136 3.20 -11.27 -2.27
N LEU A 137 3.86 -10.16 -1.94
CA LEU A 137 5.01 -9.66 -2.68
C LEU A 137 6.19 -10.64 -2.56
N ILE A 138 6.66 -11.16 -3.68
CA ILE A 138 7.84 -12.05 -3.74
C ILE A 138 9.11 -11.21 -3.80
N PHE A 139 9.14 -10.21 -4.68
CA PHE A 139 10.21 -9.22 -4.73
C PHE A 139 9.76 -7.92 -5.42
N THR A 140 10.52 -6.86 -5.19
CA THR A 140 10.49 -5.63 -5.97
C THR A 140 11.91 -5.24 -6.40
N THR A 141 12.02 -4.49 -7.48
CA THR A 141 13.25 -3.75 -7.79
C THR A 141 13.06 -2.26 -7.48
N PRO A 142 14.13 -1.53 -7.15
CA PRO A 142 14.05 -0.07 -7.01
C PRO A 142 13.65 0.61 -8.32
N LYS A 143 13.03 1.79 -8.22
CA LYS A 143 12.77 2.65 -9.38
C LYS A 143 14.10 3.16 -9.95
N GLY A 144 14.56 2.54 -11.03
CA GLY A 144 15.76 2.90 -11.77
C GLY A 144 15.88 2.05 -13.05
N PRO A 145 16.86 2.35 -13.93
CA PRO A 145 17.11 1.54 -15.11
C PRO A 145 17.36 0.08 -14.73
N GLY A 146 16.67 -0.86 -15.37
CA GLY A 146 16.91 -2.31 -15.22
C GLY A 146 17.81 -2.89 -16.32
N TRP A 147 18.20 -2.04 -17.27
CA TRP A 147 19.20 -2.34 -18.27
C TRP A 147 20.52 -1.67 -17.83
N ALA A 148 21.60 -2.47 -17.79
CA ALA A 148 22.95 -2.13 -17.33
C ALA A 148 23.21 -2.17 -15.81
#